data_AF-A0A7H1Q645-F1
#
_entry.id   AF-A0A7H1Q645-F1
#
_cell.length_a   1.000
_cell.length_b   1.000
_cell.length_c   1.000
_cell.angle_alpha   90.00
_cell.angle_beta   90.00
_cell.angle_gamma   90.00
#
_symmetry.space_group_name_H-M   'P 1'
#
loop_
_entity.id
_entity.type
_entity.pdbx_description
1 polymer ?
#
loop_
_entity_poly.entity_id
_entity_poly.type
_entity_poly.pdbx_seq_one_letter_code
_entity_poly.pdbx_strand_id
1 'polypeptide(L)' 'MPKETVYQWRKKRIGPPGFRIGKHVRYDPADVQAYVTQRKSEDQDAA' A
#
# COMPACT_ATOMS: atom_id res chain seq x y z
N MET A 1 8.22 6.02 6.16
CA MET A 1 6.79 5.96 5.77
C MET A 1 5.94 6.41 6.95
N PRO A 2 5.11 7.46 6.80
CA PRO A 2 4.19 7.87 7.85
C PRO A 2 3.20 6.74 8.18
N LYS A 3 3.05 6.42 9.47
CA LYS A 3 2.19 5.32 9.95
C LYS A 3 0.73 5.53 9.58
N GLU A 4 0.31 6.79 9.48
CA GLU A 4 -1.06 7.20 9.18
C GLU A 4 -1.52 6.72 7.80
N THR A 5 -0.64 6.74 6.79
CA THR A 5 -0.94 6.24 5.45
C THR A 5 -1.20 4.73 5.45
N VAL A 6 -0.40 3.97 6.21
CA VAL A 6 -0.57 2.51 6.36
C VAL A 6 -1.89 2.19 7.07
N TYR A 7 -2.30 3.02 8.05
CA TYR A 7 -3.61 2.92 8.68
C TYR A 7 -4.75 3.20 7.71
N GLN A 8 -4.61 4.20 6.83
CA GLN A 8 -5.61 4.48 5.80
C GLN A 8 -5.78 3.30 4.84
N TRP A 9 -4.69 2.67 4.42
CA TRP A 9 -4.72 1.46 3.59
C TRP A 9 -5.44 0.30 4.27
N ARG A 10 -5.14 0.06 5.55
CA ARG A 10 -5.82 -0.97 6.35
C ARG A 10 -7.31 -0.67 6.51
N LYS A 11 -7.69 0.59 6.77
CA LYS A 11 -9.09 1.01 6.97
C LYS A 11 -9.90 0.90 5.68
N LYS A 12 -9.33 1.34 4.56
CA LYS A 12 -9.99 1.33 3.25
C LYS A 12 -9.87 0.00 2.50
N ARG A 13 -9.12 -0.97 3.06
CA ARG A 13 -8.75 -2.25 2.41
C ARG A 13 -8.15 -2.06 1.01
N ILE A 14 -7.45 -0.96 0.81
CA ILE A 14 -6.72 -0.66 -0.43
C ILE A 14 -5.25 -0.58 -0.06
N GLY A 15 -4.38 -1.28 -0.78
CA GLY A 15 -2.96 -1.26 -0.45
C GLY A 15 -2.17 -2.36 -1.14
N PRO A 16 -0.83 -2.30 -1.01
CA PRO A 16 0.06 -3.35 -1.48
C PRO A 16 -0.27 -4.68 -0.80
N PRO A 17 0.03 -5.82 -1.42
CA PRO A 17 -0.12 -7.13 -0.80
C PRO A 17 0.69 -7.16 0.51
N GLY A 18 -0.02 -7.09 1.64
CA GLY A 18 0.57 -7.15 2.97
C GLY A 18 0.60 -8.58 3.47
N PHE A 19 1.74 -8.99 4.03
CA PHE A 19 1.86 -10.31 4.66
C PHE A 19 1.46 -10.22 6.14
N ARG A 20 0.58 -11.13 6.58
CA ARG A 20 0.23 -11.26 8.00
C ARG A 20 1.30 -12.06 8.72
N ILE A 21 1.94 -11.45 9.70
CA ILE A 21 2.89 -12.08 10.61
C ILE A 21 2.28 -12.01 12.01
N GLY A 22 1.61 -13.10 12.40
CA GLY A 22 0.82 -13.15 13.64
C GLY A 22 -0.27 -12.07 13.66
N LYS A 23 -0.30 -11.25 14.72
CA LYS A 23 -1.27 -10.15 14.86
C LYS A 23 -0.93 -8.90 14.04
N HIS A 24 0.24 -8.84 13.42
CA HIS A 24 0.72 -7.66 12.71
C HIS A 24 0.73 -7.89 11.21
N VAL A 25 0.28 -6.90 10.45
CA VAL A 25 0.48 -6.86 9.00
C VAL A 25 1.80 -6.15 8.75
N ARG A 26 2.69 -6.79 8.00
CA ARG A 26 3.91 -6.16 7.49
C ARG A 26 3.78 -5.97 5.99
N TYR A 27 4.38 -4.89 5.53
CA TYR A 27 4.50 -4.56 4.12
C TYR A 27 5.98 -4.55 3.79
N ASP A 28 6.34 -5.23 2.71
CA ASP A 28 7.69 -5.12 2.17
C ASP A 28 7.83 -3.76 1.48
N PRO A 29 8.93 -3.02 1.69
CA PRO A 29 9.14 -1.75 1.02
C PRO A 29 9.11 -1.84 -0.51
N ALA A 30 9.53 -2.97 -1.11
CA ALA A 30 9.49 -3.17 -2.56
C ALA A 30 8.05 -3.30 -3.07
N ASP A 31 7.20 -4.08 -2.39
CA ASP A 31 5.77 -4.20 -2.69
C ASP A 31 5.05 -2.85 -2.55
N VAL A 32 5.39 -2.09 -1.51
CA VAL A 32 4.85 -0.74 -1.30
C VAL A 32 5.21 0.18 -2.46
N GLN A 33 6.47 0.13 -2.90
CA GLN A 33 6.95 0.95 -4.01
C GLN A 33 6.29 0.55 -5.33
N ALA A 34 6.17 -0.74 -5.63
CA ALA A 34 5.50 -1.25 -6.82
C ALA A 34 4.03 -0.82 -6.86
N TYR A 35 3.31 -0.96 -5.74
CA TYR A 35 1.91 -0.53 -5.63
C TYR A 35 1.74 0.98 -5.84
N VAL A 36 2.61 1.81 -5.26
CA VAL A 36 2.55 3.27 -5.44
C VAL A 36 2.84 3.64 -6.90
N THR A 37 3.81 2.99 -7.55
CA THR A 37 4.12 3.20 -8.96
C THR A 37 2.94 2.81 -9.86
N GLN A 38 2.33 1.65 -9.62
CA GLN A 38 1.12 1.21 -10.33
C GLN A 38 -0.01 2.24 -10.17
N ARG A 39 -0.32 2.65 -8.94
CA ARG A 39 -1.37 3.63 -8.64
C ARG A 39 -1.12 5.01 -9.23
N LYS A 40 0.14 5.47 -9.25
CA LYS A 40 0.51 6.73 -9.92
C LYS A 40 0.31 6.64 -11.43
N SER A 41 0.61 5.50 -12.03
CA SER A 41 0.37 5.28 -13.45
C SER A 41 -1.12 5.26 -13.78
N GLU A 42 -1.95 4.61 -12.95
CA GLU A 42 -3.41 4.61 -13.14
C GLU A 42 -4.05 5.99 -12.95
N ASP A 43 -3.52 6.81 -12.03
CA ASP A 43 -3.96 8.20 -11.86
C ASP A 43 -3.55 9.09 -13.04
N GLN A 44 -2.39 8.82 -13.64
CA GLN A 44 -1.90 9.51 -14.83
C GLN A 44 -2.66 9.11 -16.11
N ASP A 45 -3.17 7.89 -16.20
CA ASP A 45 -3.96 7.41 -17.36
C ASP A 45 -5.44 7.85 -17.30
N ALA A 46 -5.89 8.35 -16.14
CA ALA A 46 -7.22 8.89 -15.93
C ALA A 46 -7.31 10.42 -16.11
N ALA A 47 -6.24 11.07 -16.63
CA ALA A 47 -6.12 12.51 -16.81
C ALA A 47 -6.28 12.95 -18.28
#